data_AF-A0A418VKL9-F1
#
_entry.id   AF-A0A418VKL9-F1
#
_cell.length_a   1.000
_cell.length_b   1.000
_cell.length_c   1.000
_cell.angle_alpha   90.00
_cell.angle_beta   90.00
_cell.angle_gamma   90.00
#
_symmetry.space_group_name_H-M   'P 1'
#
loop_
_entity.id
_entity.type
_entity.pdbx_description
1 polymer ?
#
loop_
_entity_poly.entity_id
_entity_poly.type
_entity_poly.pdbx_seq_one_letter_code
_entity_poly.pdbx_strand_id
1 'polypeptide(L)'
;MKSAVLVFPGINRERDMARALKLVSGTDAAMVWHADTELPKGTDLVVVPGGFSYGDYLRCGAIAARAPVMDAVRKFAGDGGLVLGVCNGFQILCESGLLPGVLMRNARLKFICRDVHLRVERADSPFTRGYKAGQVIKVPVAHGEGNYEADEETVKRLEGDGRVLYRYCSPEGELGESYNINGAAASIAGIVNERGNVLGMMPHPENHVEPIMGSTDGRGLFEGLAAHLKAAA
;
A
#
# COMPACT_ATOMS: atom_id res chain seq x y z
N MET A 1 -11.97 -11.09 -9.62
CA MET A 1 -10.71 -10.37 -9.35
C MET A 1 -9.56 -11.33 -9.55
N LYS A 2 -8.84 -11.20 -10.67
CA LYS A 2 -7.58 -11.88 -10.96
C LYS A 2 -6.43 -10.99 -10.50
N SER A 3 -5.80 -11.35 -9.40
CA SER A 3 -4.71 -10.57 -8.82
C SER A 3 -3.33 -11.17 -9.14
N ALA A 4 -2.35 -10.31 -9.41
CA ALA A 4 -0.94 -10.66 -9.55
C ALA A 4 -0.17 -10.09 -8.35
N VAL A 5 0.45 -10.95 -7.54
CA VAL A 5 1.31 -10.57 -6.41
C VAL A 5 2.76 -10.72 -6.83
N LEU A 6 3.52 -9.64 -6.79
CA LEU A 6 4.91 -9.64 -7.20
C LEU A 6 5.82 -10.27 -6.14
N VAL A 7 6.82 -11.03 -6.59
CA VAL A 7 7.79 -11.71 -5.73
C VAL A 7 9.20 -11.21 -6.08
N PHE A 8 9.77 -10.44 -5.16
CA PHE A 8 11.16 -9.98 -5.21
C PHE A 8 12.04 -10.80 -4.25
N PRO A 9 13.34 -10.97 -4.51
CA PRO A 9 14.26 -11.53 -3.54
C PRO A 9 14.21 -10.73 -2.24
N GLY A 10 13.97 -11.37 -1.08
CA GLY A 10 13.88 -10.72 0.23
C GLY A 10 12.50 -10.15 0.60
N ILE A 11 11.52 -10.21 -0.30
CA ILE A 11 10.12 -9.94 0.04
C ILE A 11 9.60 -11.02 1.01
N ASN A 12 8.67 -10.67 1.91
CA ASN A 12 8.22 -11.63 2.94
C ASN A 12 6.74 -11.54 3.33
N ARG A 13 5.95 -10.65 2.71
CA ARG A 13 4.50 -10.54 2.92
C ARG A 13 3.66 -11.01 1.74
N GLU A 14 4.28 -11.56 0.71
CA GLU A 14 3.63 -12.02 -0.50
C GLU A 14 2.57 -13.11 -0.23
N ARG A 15 2.82 -13.97 0.76
CA ARG A 15 1.88 -15.03 1.17
C ARG A 15 0.70 -14.51 2.00
N ASP A 16 0.97 -13.59 2.93
CA ASP A 16 -0.08 -12.91 3.72
C ASP A 16 -1.03 -12.16 2.78
N MET A 17 -0.45 -11.45 1.81
CA MET A 17 -1.18 -10.73 0.78
C MET A 17 -2.02 -11.67 -0.11
N ALA A 18 -1.42 -12.75 -0.62
CA ALA A 18 -2.14 -13.74 -1.41
C ALA A 18 -3.30 -14.37 -0.63
N ARG A 19 -3.11 -14.63 0.67
CA ARG A 19 -4.17 -15.13 1.56
C ARG A 19 -5.30 -14.10 1.72
N ALA A 20 -4.99 -12.84 2.00
CA ALA A 20 -5.99 -11.78 2.12
C ALA A 20 -6.85 -11.65 0.84
N LEU A 21 -6.19 -11.66 -0.32
CA LEU A 21 -6.86 -11.61 -1.63
C LEU A 21 -7.74 -12.83 -1.88
N LYS A 22 -7.26 -14.04 -1.55
CA LYS A 22 -8.04 -15.29 -1.68
C LYS A 22 -9.28 -15.26 -0.79
N LEU A 23 -9.17 -14.78 0.44
CA LEU A 23 -10.27 -14.73 1.40
C LEU A 23 -11.43 -13.83 0.98
N VAL A 24 -11.17 -12.80 0.16
CA VAL A 24 -12.23 -11.90 -0.35
C VAL A 24 -12.70 -12.28 -1.75
N SER A 25 -11.83 -12.85 -2.58
CA SER A 25 -12.13 -13.12 -4.00
C SER A 25 -12.50 -14.57 -4.30
N GLY A 26 -12.19 -15.49 -3.39
CA GLY A 26 -12.30 -16.93 -3.61
C GLY A 26 -11.28 -17.51 -4.61
N THR A 27 -10.38 -16.69 -5.16
CA THR A 27 -9.43 -17.09 -6.22
C THR A 27 -7.99 -16.92 -5.74
N ASP A 28 -7.12 -17.86 -6.09
CA ASP A 28 -5.69 -17.74 -5.82
C ASP A 28 -5.05 -16.61 -6.64
N ALA A 29 -4.18 -15.84 -6.00
CA ALA A 29 -3.38 -14.84 -6.70
C ALA A 29 -2.26 -15.51 -7.51
N ALA A 30 -1.97 -14.96 -8.68
CA ALA A 30 -0.79 -15.35 -9.43
C ALA A 30 0.46 -14.77 -8.76
N MET A 31 1.43 -15.61 -8.45
CA MET A 31 2.73 -15.17 -7.92
C MET A 31 3.65 -14.87 -9.11
N VAL A 32 4.06 -13.61 -9.29
CA VAL A 32 4.83 -13.17 -10.47
C VAL A 32 6.26 -12.88 -10.06
N TRP A 33 7.23 -13.50 -10.74
CA TRP A 33 8.64 -13.36 -10.38
C TRP A 33 9.19 -12.01 -10.85
N HIS A 34 10.05 -11.37 -10.06
CA HIS A 34 10.55 -10.02 -10.37
C HIS A 34 11.28 -9.91 -11.72
N ALA A 35 11.82 -11.02 -12.24
CA ALA A 35 12.54 -11.07 -13.51
C ALA A 35 11.62 -11.32 -14.73
N ASP A 36 10.34 -11.64 -14.50
CA ASP A 36 9.36 -11.75 -15.58
C ASP A 36 9.12 -10.37 -16.22
N THR A 37 8.84 -10.33 -17.51
CA THR A 37 8.63 -9.08 -18.26
C THR A 37 7.17 -8.81 -18.59
N GLU A 38 6.27 -9.71 -18.19
CA GLU A 38 4.84 -9.63 -18.48
C GLU A 38 4.01 -9.98 -17.25
N LEU A 39 2.83 -9.38 -17.16
CA LEU A 39 1.82 -9.77 -16.17
C LEU A 39 0.91 -10.86 -16.77
N PRO A 40 0.36 -11.77 -15.96
CA PRO A 40 -0.62 -12.73 -16.43
C PRO A 40 -1.79 -12.07 -17.18
N LYS A 41 -2.24 -12.68 -18.27
CA LYS A 41 -3.32 -12.12 -19.10
C LYS A 41 -4.62 -11.97 -18.31
N GLY A 42 -5.25 -10.80 -18.44
CA GLY A 42 -6.48 -10.47 -17.72
C GLY A 42 -6.26 -10.22 -16.23
N THR A 43 -5.07 -9.76 -15.84
CA THR A 43 -4.81 -9.24 -14.48
C THR A 43 -5.70 -8.02 -14.23
N ASP A 44 -6.49 -8.05 -13.15
CA ASP A 44 -7.34 -6.94 -12.72
C ASP A 44 -6.64 -6.04 -11.68
N LEU A 45 -5.75 -6.62 -10.87
CA LEU A 45 -5.06 -5.98 -9.75
C LEU A 45 -3.62 -6.47 -9.69
N VAL A 46 -2.66 -5.55 -9.63
CA VAL A 46 -1.26 -5.85 -9.29
C VAL A 46 -1.00 -5.45 -7.85
N VAL A 47 -0.32 -6.32 -7.09
CA VAL A 47 0.10 -6.03 -5.73
C VAL A 47 1.61 -6.14 -5.60
N VAL A 48 2.23 -5.08 -5.10
CA VAL A 48 3.62 -5.04 -4.64
C VAL A 48 3.59 -5.23 -3.12
N PRO A 49 3.88 -6.43 -2.60
CA PRO A 49 3.71 -6.72 -1.18
C PRO A 49 4.82 -6.08 -0.33
N GLY A 50 4.71 -6.22 1.00
CA GLY A 50 5.74 -5.78 1.94
C GLY A 50 6.90 -6.77 2.14
N GLY A 51 7.94 -6.32 2.84
CA GLY A 51 9.12 -7.13 3.16
C GLY A 51 10.39 -6.30 3.15
N PHE A 52 11.52 -6.92 2.78
CA PHE A 52 12.82 -6.28 2.68
C PHE A 52 13.45 -6.66 1.34
N SER A 53 12.86 -6.20 0.22
CA SER A 53 13.37 -6.54 -1.10
C SER A 53 14.85 -6.18 -1.23
N TYR A 54 15.67 -7.16 -1.63
CA TYR A 54 17.12 -7.09 -1.66
C TYR A 54 17.78 -6.66 -0.33
N GLY A 55 17.12 -6.96 0.80
CA GLY A 55 17.58 -6.59 2.14
C GLY A 55 17.61 -5.09 2.40
N ASP A 56 16.95 -4.28 1.56
CA ASP A 56 17.03 -2.82 1.56
C ASP A 56 18.48 -2.28 1.52
N TYR A 57 19.43 -3.06 0.95
CA TYR A 57 20.88 -2.82 1.09
C TYR A 57 21.39 -1.48 0.55
N LEU A 58 20.83 -1.00 -0.57
CA LEU A 58 21.17 0.33 -1.09
C LEU A 58 20.31 1.41 -0.43
N ARG A 59 18.99 1.22 -0.54
CA ARG A 59 17.91 1.99 0.04
C ARG A 59 16.64 1.14 -0.16
N CYS A 60 15.67 1.26 0.75
CA CYS A 60 14.46 0.47 0.64
C CYS A 60 13.77 0.61 -0.74
N GLY A 61 13.41 -0.53 -1.33
CA GLY A 61 12.73 -0.60 -2.63
C GLY A 61 13.56 -0.16 -3.86
N ALA A 62 14.73 0.46 -3.71
CA ALA A 62 15.47 1.05 -4.83
C ALA A 62 15.90 0.00 -5.86
N ILE A 63 16.43 -1.15 -5.42
CA ILE A 63 16.85 -2.20 -6.36
C ILE A 63 15.62 -2.83 -7.03
N ALA A 64 14.58 -3.13 -6.26
CA ALA A 64 13.35 -3.76 -6.77
C ALA A 64 12.58 -2.88 -7.76
N ALA A 65 12.59 -1.55 -7.61
CA ALA A 65 11.95 -0.60 -8.53
C ALA A 65 12.48 -0.67 -9.98
N ARG A 66 13.67 -1.24 -10.14
CA ARG A 66 14.39 -1.41 -11.42
C ARG A 66 14.31 -2.84 -11.95
N ALA A 67 13.55 -3.72 -11.30
CA ALA A 67 13.38 -5.10 -11.76
C ALA A 67 12.56 -5.15 -13.08
N PRO A 68 12.80 -6.14 -13.95
CA PRO A 68 12.10 -6.27 -15.24
C PRO A 68 10.56 -6.22 -15.15
N VAL A 69 9.96 -6.85 -14.12
CA VAL A 69 8.51 -6.86 -13.97
C VAL A 69 7.92 -5.46 -13.80
N MET A 70 8.69 -4.51 -13.27
CA MET A 70 8.22 -3.15 -13.03
C MET A 70 7.93 -2.37 -14.32
N ASP A 71 8.50 -2.77 -15.47
CA ASP A 71 8.11 -2.22 -16.77
C ASP A 71 6.66 -2.60 -17.12
N ALA A 72 6.29 -3.85 -16.87
CA ALA A 72 4.92 -4.33 -17.06
C ALA A 72 3.95 -3.66 -16.07
N VAL A 73 4.37 -3.43 -14.83
CA VAL A 73 3.58 -2.68 -13.83
C VAL A 73 3.35 -1.24 -14.26
N ARG A 74 4.40 -0.55 -14.74
CA ARG A 74 4.28 0.82 -15.26
C ARG A 74 3.29 0.91 -16.41
N LYS A 75 3.39 0.00 -17.37
CA LYS A 75 2.43 -0.08 -18.48
C LYS A 75 1.01 -0.33 -17.97
N PHE A 76 0.83 -1.31 -17.10
CA PHE A 76 -0.48 -1.67 -16.55
C PHE A 76 -1.14 -0.50 -15.78
N ALA A 77 -0.37 0.21 -14.96
CA ALA A 77 -0.83 1.40 -14.26
C ALA A 77 -1.17 2.55 -15.23
N GLY A 78 -0.37 2.73 -16.29
CA GLY A 78 -0.63 3.73 -17.35
C GLY A 78 -1.93 3.45 -18.12
N ASP A 79 -2.25 2.17 -18.32
CA ASP A 79 -3.49 1.69 -18.96
C ASP A 79 -4.72 1.77 -18.01
N GLY A 80 -4.57 2.26 -16.78
CA GLY A 80 -5.65 2.43 -15.80
C GLY A 80 -5.86 1.25 -14.85
N GLY A 81 -5.02 0.21 -14.92
CA GLY A 81 -5.07 -0.95 -14.03
C GLY A 81 -4.80 -0.60 -12.57
N LEU A 82 -5.38 -1.35 -11.63
CA LEU A 82 -5.24 -1.09 -10.20
C LEU A 82 -3.92 -1.65 -9.65
N VAL A 83 -3.12 -0.80 -8.99
CA VAL A 83 -1.87 -1.21 -8.33
C VAL A 83 -1.92 -0.89 -6.84
N LEU A 84 -1.61 -1.86 -6.01
CA LEU A 84 -1.52 -1.72 -4.56
C LEU A 84 -0.09 -2.00 -4.09
N GLY A 85 0.57 -1.04 -3.46
CA GLY A 85 1.86 -1.20 -2.80
C GLY A 85 1.73 -1.08 -1.29
N VAL A 86 2.18 -2.11 -0.56
CA VAL A 86 2.10 -2.14 0.91
C VAL A 86 3.49 -2.22 1.53
N CYS A 87 3.79 -1.34 2.49
CA CYS A 87 5.07 -1.22 3.18
C CYS A 87 6.24 -1.10 2.18
N ASN A 88 7.03 -2.17 1.98
CA ASN A 88 8.07 -2.19 0.95
C ASN A 88 7.54 -1.98 -0.46
N GLY A 89 6.31 -2.39 -0.73
CA GLY A 89 5.63 -2.04 -1.97
C GLY A 89 5.43 -0.54 -2.16
N PHE A 90 5.10 0.21 -1.11
CA PHE A 90 4.98 1.67 -1.21
C PHE A 90 6.34 2.31 -1.53
N GLN A 91 7.40 1.85 -0.86
CA GLN A 91 8.78 2.29 -1.11
C GLN A 91 9.16 2.04 -2.59
N ILE A 92 8.87 0.84 -3.11
CA ILE A 92 9.13 0.48 -4.52
C ILE A 92 8.31 1.36 -5.49
N LEU A 93 7.05 1.66 -5.17
CA LEU A 93 6.21 2.51 -6.03
C LEU A 93 6.71 3.96 -6.10
N CYS A 94 7.24 4.51 -5.00
CA CYS A 94 7.92 5.80 -5.02
C CYS A 94 9.22 5.75 -5.83
N GLU A 95 10.09 4.75 -5.57
CA GLU A 95 11.36 4.57 -6.26
C GLU A 95 11.21 4.30 -7.77
N SER A 96 10.07 3.76 -8.20
CA SER A 96 9.75 3.51 -9.61
C SER A 96 9.07 4.69 -10.32
N GLY A 97 8.79 5.77 -9.59
CA GLY A 97 8.12 6.97 -10.11
C GLY A 97 6.61 6.80 -10.33
N LEU A 98 6.00 5.71 -9.84
CA LEU A 98 4.55 5.49 -9.91
C LEU A 98 3.79 6.31 -8.84
N LEU A 99 4.49 6.68 -7.76
CA LEU A 99 4.00 7.58 -6.71
C LEU A 99 5.03 8.68 -6.44
N PRO A 100 4.59 9.88 -6.04
CA PRO A 100 5.49 10.97 -5.67
C PRO A 100 6.02 10.81 -4.24
N GLY A 101 7.17 11.45 -3.97
CA GLY A 101 7.81 11.45 -2.66
C GLY A 101 8.78 10.29 -2.45
N VAL A 102 9.24 10.13 -1.21
CA VAL A 102 10.20 9.11 -0.80
C VAL A 102 9.88 8.62 0.60
N LEU A 103 10.34 7.41 0.93
CA LEU A 103 10.21 6.83 2.26
C LEU A 103 11.59 6.84 2.92
N MET A 104 11.70 7.60 4.01
CA MET A 104 12.93 7.81 4.76
C MET A 104 12.96 6.92 6.00
N ARG A 105 14.13 6.82 6.64
CA ARG A 105 14.24 6.24 7.98
C ARG A 105 13.26 6.93 8.93
N ASN A 106 12.62 6.12 9.78
CA ASN A 106 11.73 6.62 10.81
C ASN A 106 12.41 7.72 11.63
N ALA A 107 11.72 8.79 11.99
CA ALA A 107 12.30 9.95 12.68
C ALA A 107 13.08 9.60 13.97
N ARG A 108 12.70 8.51 14.65
CA ARG A 108 13.35 8.00 15.86
C ARG A 108 14.42 6.93 15.61
N LEU A 109 14.75 6.65 14.34
CA LEU A 109 15.79 5.70 13.89
C LEU A 109 15.63 4.27 14.43
N LYS A 110 14.39 3.84 14.71
CA LYS A 110 14.06 2.50 15.20
C LYS A 110 13.07 1.82 14.27
N PHE A 111 13.19 0.50 14.15
CA PHE A 111 12.15 -0.34 13.58
C PHE A 111 10.90 -0.30 14.48
N ILE A 112 9.73 -0.14 13.88
CA ILE A 112 8.46 -0.09 14.59
C ILE A 112 7.62 -1.29 14.18
N CYS A 113 7.20 -2.08 15.16
CA CYS A 113 6.32 -3.23 15.01
C CYS A 113 5.20 -3.15 16.06
N ARG A 114 4.02 -2.65 15.67
CA ARG A 114 2.85 -2.50 16.56
C ARG A 114 1.59 -2.17 15.76
N ASP A 115 0.45 -2.29 16.42
CA ASP A 115 -0.80 -1.73 15.92
C ASP A 115 -0.79 -0.20 15.95
N VAL A 116 -1.39 0.40 14.91
CA VAL A 116 -1.66 1.83 14.81
C VAL A 116 -3.10 2.05 14.38
N HIS A 117 -3.60 3.27 14.60
CA HIS A 117 -4.88 3.70 14.09
C HIS A 117 -4.66 4.57 12.85
N LEU A 118 -5.48 4.34 11.84
CA LEU A 118 -5.53 5.14 10.62
C LEU A 118 -6.92 5.71 10.44
N ARG A 119 -7.00 6.99 10.10
CA ARG A 119 -8.23 7.62 9.64
C ARG A 119 -8.31 7.49 8.12
N VAL A 120 -9.45 7.00 7.64
CA VAL A 120 -9.80 6.94 6.22
C VAL A 120 -10.31 8.31 5.79
N GLU A 121 -9.57 9.01 4.93
CA GLU A 121 -9.90 10.42 4.60
C GLU A 121 -11.08 10.53 3.63
N ARG A 122 -11.25 9.56 2.72
CA ARG A 122 -12.35 9.50 1.74
C ARG A 122 -12.70 8.05 1.38
N ALA A 123 -13.93 7.80 0.96
CA ALA A 123 -14.49 6.44 0.75
C ALA A 123 -15.03 6.17 -0.67
N ASP A 124 -14.59 6.96 -1.64
CA ASP A 124 -15.01 6.88 -3.05
C ASP A 124 -13.91 6.36 -3.99
N SER A 125 -12.76 5.96 -3.45
CA SER A 125 -11.69 5.29 -4.19
C SER A 125 -11.90 3.77 -4.22
N PRO A 126 -11.44 3.04 -5.26
CA PRO A 126 -11.40 1.57 -5.26
C PRO A 126 -10.76 0.98 -4.01
N PHE A 127 -9.79 1.70 -3.42
CA PHE A 127 -9.03 1.25 -2.25
C PHE A 127 -9.67 1.58 -0.90
N THR A 128 -10.72 2.41 -0.85
CA THR A 128 -11.36 2.84 0.40
C THR A 128 -12.87 2.67 0.42
N ARG A 129 -13.50 2.25 -0.68
CA ARG A 129 -14.95 2.07 -0.77
C ARG A 129 -15.56 0.98 0.11
N GLY A 130 -14.74 0.15 0.75
CA GLY A 130 -15.18 -0.77 1.81
C GLY A 130 -15.21 -0.13 3.20
N TYR A 131 -14.91 1.16 3.31
CA TYR A 131 -14.92 1.94 4.54
C TYR A 131 -15.88 3.14 4.44
N LYS A 132 -16.01 3.89 5.53
CA LYS A 132 -16.65 5.22 5.55
C LYS A 132 -15.60 6.32 5.65
N ALA A 133 -15.88 7.47 5.06
CA ALA A 133 -15.04 8.65 5.27
C ALA A 133 -15.04 9.04 6.76
N GLY A 134 -13.86 9.32 7.31
CA GLY A 134 -13.64 9.55 8.74
C GLY A 134 -13.58 8.29 9.60
N GLN A 135 -13.78 7.10 9.05
CA GLN A 135 -13.66 5.86 9.81
C GLN A 135 -12.22 5.68 10.30
N VAL A 136 -12.07 5.30 11.57
CA VAL A 136 -10.79 4.89 12.13
C VAL A 136 -10.67 3.37 12.04
N ILE A 137 -9.56 2.89 11.52
CA ILE A 137 -9.22 1.46 11.40
C ILE A 137 -7.93 1.17 12.17
N LYS A 138 -7.83 -0.03 12.77
CA LYS A 138 -6.62 -0.49 13.45
C LYS A 138 -5.90 -1.56 12.64
N VAL A 139 -4.68 -1.27 12.21
CA VAL A 139 -3.82 -2.17 11.41
C VAL A 139 -2.38 -2.15 11.92
N PRO A 140 -1.60 -3.24 11.72
CA PRO A 140 -0.22 -3.27 12.18
C PRO A 140 0.71 -2.51 11.23
N VAL A 141 1.82 -2.05 11.76
CA VAL A 141 2.99 -1.58 11.00
C VAL A 141 4.19 -2.46 11.31
N ALA A 142 5.12 -2.58 10.35
CA ALA A 142 6.38 -3.28 10.53
C ALA A 142 7.45 -2.68 9.61
N HIS A 143 8.07 -1.57 10.00
CA HIS A 143 9.05 -0.87 9.14
C HIS A 143 10.13 -0.09 9.90
N GLY A 144 11.31 0.03 9.29
CA GLY A 144 12.40 0.93 9.71
C GLY A 144 12.50 2.20 8.87
N GLU A 145 11.96 2.16 7.64
CA GLU A 145 12.01 3.25 6.65
C GLU A 145 10.60 3.59 6.16
N GLY A 146 9.71 4.01 7.06
CA GLY A 146 8.31 4.33 6.73
C GLY A 146 7.95 5.80 6.81
N ASN A 147 8.94 6.68 7.01
CA ASN A 147 8.70 8.10 7.10
C ASN A 147 8.47 8.68 5.70
N TYR A 148 7.21 8.93 5.33
CA TYR A 148 6.88 9.54 4.05
C TYR A 148 7.30 11.01 4.03
N GLU A 149 8.10 11.39 3.04
CA GLU A 149 8.58 12.75 2.85
C GLU A 149 8.38 13.18 1.38
N ALA A 150 8.00 14.44 1.19
CA ALA A 150 7.98 15.10 -0.10
C ALA A 150 8.15 16.61 0.11
N ASP A 151 8.49 17.35 -0.95
CA ASP A 151 8.52 18.82 -0.89
C ASP A 151 7.12 19.41 -0.57
N GLU A 152 7.10 20.63 -0.03
CA GLU A 152 5.86 21.27 0.41
C GLU A 152 4.82 21.42 -0.69
N GLU A 153 5.23 21.65 -1.94
CA GLU A 153 4.31 21.78 -3.07
C GLU A 153 3.64 20.44 -3.37
N THR A 154 4.41 19.36 -3.37
CA THR A 154 3.92 18.00 -3.55
C THR A 154 2.95 17.61 -2.44
N VAL A 155 3.26 17.91 -1.17
CA VAL A 155 2.34 17.64 -0.05
C VAL A 155 1.05 18.44 -0.20
N LYS A 156 1.13 19.76 -0.45
CA LYS A 156 -0.05 20.61 -0.66
C LYS A 156 -0.92 20.11 -1.81
N ARG A 157 -0.32 19.66 -2.91
CA ARG A 157 -1.05 19.07 -4.04
C ARG A 157 -1.71 17.74 -3.68
N LEU A 158 -1.00 16.84 -2.97
CA LEU A 158 -1.60 15.59 -2.47
C LEU A 158 -2.84 15.84 -1.60
N GLU A 159 -2.79 16.86 -0.73
CA GLU A 159 -3.91 17.23 0.13
C GLU A 159 -5.04 17.92 -0.64
N GLY A 160 -4.71 18.92 -1.47
CA GLY A 160 -5.66 19.68 -2.27
C GLY A 160 -6.44 18.83 -3.28
N ASP A 161 -5.78 17.83 -3.87
CA ASP A 161 -6.40 16.91 -4.82
C ASP A 161 -7.12 15.73 -4.13
N GLY A 162 -7.09 15.66 -2.79
CA GLY A 162 -7.69 14.58 -2.02
C GLY A 162 -7.06 13.22 -2.31
N ARG A 163 -5.73 13.17 -2.54
CA ARG A 163 -4.96 11.96 -2.86
C ARG A 163 -4.34 11.30 -1.64
N VAL A 164 -4.46 11.88 -0.45
CA VAL A 164 -4.16 11.22 0.82
C VAL A 164 -5.36 10.36 1.21
N LEU A 165 -5.19 9.04 1.27
CA LEU A 165 -6.29 8.12 1.63
C LEU A 165 -6.29 7.72 3.10
N TYR A 166 -5.10 7.65 3.71
CA TYR A 166 -4.91 7.19 5.08
C TYR A 166 -3.96 8.11 5.82
N ARG A 167 -4.33 8.50 7.05
CA ARG A 167 -3.45 9.23 7.97
C ARG A 167 -3.32 8.51 9.30
N TYR A 168 -2.13 8.54 9.88
CA TYR A 168 -1.93 8.14 11.28
C TYR A 168 -2.72 9.06 12.22
N CYS A 169 -3.47 8.48 13.14
CA CYS A 169 -4.34 9.23 14.05
C CYS A 169 -4.46 8.54 15.43
N SER A 170 -5.17 9.21 16.34
CA SER A 170 -5.63 8.62 17.59
C SER A 170 -6.73 7.57 17.34
N PRO A 171 -7.09 6.74 18.35
CA PRO A 171 -8.27 5.88 18.27
C PRO A 171 -9.59 6.64 17.98
N GLU A 172 -9.66 7.92 18.37
CA GLU A 172 -10.78 8.83 18.13
C GLU A 172 -10.69 9.58 16.80
N GLY A 173 -9.61 9.38 16.03
CA GLY A 173 -9.42 9.98 14.71
C GLY A 173 -8.73 11.35 14.72
N GLU A 174 -8.14 11.77 15.83
CA GLU A 174 -7.41 13.03 15.95
C GLU A 174 -6.00 12.90 15.35
N LEU A 175 -5.53 13.94 14.66
CA LEU A 175 -4.14 13.99 14.16
C LEU A 175 -3.23 14.59 15.22
N GLY A 176 -2.01 14.07 15.33
CA GLY A 176 -1.01 14.65 16.22
C GLY A 176 0.33 13.91 16.16
N GLU A 177 1.39 14.60 16.56
CA GLU A 177 2.77 14.09 16.60
C GLU A 177 2.93 12.83 17.45
N SER A 178 2.10 12.64 18.49
CA SER A 178 2.09 11.44 19.32
C SER A 178 1.66 10.18 18.56
N TYR A 179 0.80 10.34 17.54
CA TYR A 179 0.26 9.26 16.72
C TYR A 179 1.00 9.11 15.40
N ASN A 180 1.70 10.15 14.94
CA ASN A 180 2.65 10.07 13.84
C ASN A 180 3.91 9.30 14.25
N ILE A 181 3.81 7.98 14.21
CA ILE A 181 4.79 7.08 14.81
C ILE A 181 6.17 7.11 14.14
N ASN A 182 6.23 7.55 12.89
CA ASN A 182 7.41 7.43 12.03
C ASN A 182 7.91 8.79 11.51
N GLY A 183 7.17 9.86 11.75
CA GLY A 183 7.53 11.23 11.37
C GLY A 183 7.06 11.62 9.97
N ALA A 184 6.15 10.84 9.36
CA ALA A 184 5.65 11.10 8.02
C ALA A 184 5.04 12.51 7.88
N ALA A 185 5.38 13.20 6.79
CA ALA A 185 4.82 14.50 6.43
C ALA A 185 3.27 14.47 6.50
N ALA A 186 2.70 15.44 7.21
CA ALA A 186 1.25 15.56 7.43
C ALA A 186 0.57 14.28 7.96
N SER A 187 1.28 13.44 8.71
CA SER A 187 0.81 12.14 9.21
C SER A 187 0.34 11.19 8.10
N ILE A 188 0.84 11.34 6.87
CA ILE A 188 0.45 10.52 5.72
C ILE A 188 0.88 9.06 5.92
N ALA A 189 -0.09 8.15 5.86
CA ALA A 189 0.14 6.71 5.91
C ALA A 189 -0.08 6.01 4.57
N GLY A 190 -0.83 6.63 3.65
CA GLY A 190 -1.00 6.14 2.30
C GLY A 190 -1.62 7.16 1.33
N ILE A 191 -1.15 7.12 0.08
CA ILE A 191 -1.50 8.05 -0.99
C ILE A 191 -1.86 7.32 -2.28
N VAL A 192 -2.60 8.00 -3.15
CA VAL A 192 -2.83 7.57 -4.52
C VAL A 192 -2.16 8.46 -5.56
N ASN A 193 -1.87 7.90 -6.73
CA ASN A 193 -1.44 8.69 -7.89
C ASN A 193 -2.55 9.63 -8.40
N GLU A 194 -2.20 10.49 -9.35
CA GLU A 194 -3.13 11.46 -9.95
C GLU A 194 -4.35 10.82 -10.62
N ARG A 195 -4.19 9.63 -11.21
CA ARG A 195 -5.29 8.86 -11.82
C ARG A 195 -6.15 8.10 -10.80
N GLY A 196 -5.73 8.03 -9.54
CA GLY A 196 -6.43 7.32 -8.46
C GLY A 196 -6.36 5.79 -8.52
N ASN A 197 -5.56 5.20 -9.42
CA ASN A 197 -5.48 3.76 -9.65
C ASN A 197 -4.23 3.09 -9.06
N VAL A 198 -3.29 3.85 -8.49
CA VAL A 198 -2.12 3.32 -7.79
C VAL A 198 -2.15 3.80 -6.36
N LEU A 199 -2.28 2.89 -5.38
CA LEU A 199 -2.17 3.18 -3.95
C LEU A 199 -0.84 2.69 -3.41
N GLY A 200 -0.16 3.52 -2.64
CA GLY A 200 0.94 3.11 -1.75
C GLY A 200 0.58 3.41 -0.30
N MET A 201 0.79 2.46 0.61
CA MET A 201 0.60 2.66 2.05
C MET A 201 1.62 1.91 2.90
N MET A 202 2.01 2.46 4.05
CA MET A 202 2.98 1.83 4.95
C MET A 202 2.41 0.74 5.87
N PRO A 203 1.22 0.89 6.47
CA PRO A 203 0.63 -0.14 7.32
C PRO A 203 0.21 -1.39 6.55
N HIS A 204 0.07 -2.52 7.24
CA HIS A 204 -0.19 -3.85 6.69
C HIS A 204 -1.65 -4.30 6.88
N PRO A 205 -2.60 -3.81 6.06
CA PRO A 205 -4.00 -4.21 6.17
C PRO A 205 -4.20 -5.71 5.95
N GLU A 206 -3.35 -6.37 5.16
CA GLU A 206 -3.38 -7.82 4.90
C GLU A 206 -3.21 -8.67 6.17
N ASN A 207 -2.63 -8.12 7.23
CA ASN A 207 -2.45 -8.83 8.49
C ASN A 207 -3.65 -8.74 9.43
N HIS A 208 -4.62 -7.85 9.19
CA HIS A 208 -5.86 -7.73 9.96
C HIS A 208 -7.09 -7.99 9.07
N VAL A 209 -7.18 -9.21 8.50
CA VAL A 209 -8.28 -9.64 7.62
C VAL A 209 -9.08 -10.84 8.14
N GLU A 210 -8.61 -11.47 9.22
CA GLU A 210 -9.22 -12.65 9.84
C GLU A 210 -9.40 -12.45 11.35
N PRO A 211 -10.53 -12.88 11.94
CA PRO A 211 -10.78 -12.71 13.38
C PRO A 211 -9.71 -13.30 14.31
N ILE A 212 -9.03 -14.37 13.88
CA ILE A 212 -7.96 -15.01 14.65
C ILE A 212 -6.76 -14.08 14.89
N MET A 213 -6.60 -13.05 14.07
CA MET A 213 -5.55 -12.02 14.23
C MET A 213 -5.94 -10.93 15.25
N GLY A 214 -7.16 -10.98 15.81
CA GLY A 214 -7.66 -10.01 16.80
C GLY A 214 -8.29 -8.75 16.21
N SER A 215 -8.20 -8.54 14.89
CA SER A 215 -8.85 -7.45 14.17
C SER A 215 -9.12 -7.86 12.71
N THR A 216 -10.19 -7.33 12.14
CA THR A 216 -10.55 -7.47 10.72
C THR A 216 -10.61 -6.11 10.02
N ASP A 217 -10.12 -5.05 10.64
CA ASP A 217 -10.28 -3.69 10.13
C ASP A 217 -9.56 -3.46 8.78
N GLY A 218 -8.53 -4.24 8.45
CA GLY A 218 -7.84 -4.18 7.16
C GLY A 218 -8.63 -4.83 6.01
N ARG A 219 -9.66 -5.63 6.33
CA ARG A 219 -10.45 -6.40 5.34
C ARG A 219 -11.20 -5.52 4.35
N GLY A 220 -11.66 -4.34 4.80
CA GLY A 220 -12.48 -3.44 3.97
C GLY A 220 -11.76 -2.93 2.72
N LEU A 221 -10.43 -2.84 2.73
CA LEU A 221 -9.63 -2.47 1.55
C LEU A 221 -9.80 -3.54 0.46
N PHE A 222 -9.62 -4.80 0.81
CA PHE A 222 -9.69 -5.92 -0.12
C PHE A 222 -11.12 -6.20 -0.60
N GLU A 223 -12.11 -6.09 0.28
CA GLU A 223 -13.52 -6.19 -0.09
C GLU A 223 -13.94 -5.02 -1.00
N GLY A 224 -13.42 -3.82 -0.75
CA GLY A 224 -13.61 -2.66 -1.62
C GLY A 224 -13.07 -2.87 -3.03
N LEU A 225 -11.85 -3.42 -3.16
CA LEU A 225 -11.26 -3.77 -4.46
C LEU A 225 -12.09 -4.84 -5.19
N ALA A 226 -12.49 -5.91 -4.49
CA ALA A 226 -13.30 -6.97 -5.07
C ALA A 226 -14.66 -6.45 -5.55
N ALA A 227 -15.31 -5.60 -4.76
CA ALA A 227 -16.58 -4.97 -5.12
C ALA A 227 -16.44 -4.01 -6.31
N HIS A 228 -15.35 -3.24 -6.38
CA HIS A 228 -15.06 -2.35 -7.50
C HIS A 228 -14.90 -3.12 -8.81
N LEU A 229 -14.06 -4.14 -8.82
CA LEU A 229 -13.78 -4.94 -10.01
C LEU A 229 -14.98 -5.77 -10.46
N LYS A 230 -15.85 -6.19 -9.53
CA LYS A 230 -17.12 -6.86 -9.87
C LYS A 230 -18.12 -5.92 -10.54
N ALA A 231 -18.14 -4.64 -10.18
CA ALA A 231 -19.05 -3.66 -10.78
C ALA A 231 -18.60 -3.17 -12.16
N ALA A 232 -17.31 -3.34 -12.49
CA ALA A 232 -16.72 -2.95 -13.77
C ALA A 232 -16.75 -4.07 -14.84
N ALA A 233 -17.09 -5.30 -14.44
CA ALA A 233 -17.18 -6.49 -15.29
C ALA A 233 -18.60 -6.70 -15.82
#